data_AF-A0A8A0RLG7-F1
#
_entry.id   AF-A0A8A0RLG7-F1
#
_cell.length_a   1.000
_cell.length_b   1.000
_cell.length_c   1.000
_cell.angle_alpha   90.00
_cell.angle_beta   90.00
_cell.angle_gamma   90.00
#
_symmetry.space_group_name_H-M   'P 1'
#
loop_
_entity.id
_entity.type
_entity.pdbx_description
1 polymer ?
#
loop_
_entity_poly.entity_id
_entity_poly.type
_entity_poly.pdbx_seq_one_letter_code
_entity_poly.pdbx_strand_id
1 'polypeptide(L)'
;MINNFRVILILIISLMSTQVMGAGVEVPYKNPLIDAFQATGCSVVETSVNTWSCIGNNYLSIEDLEKKTLEAAEIIGLSGEKLKFLKESDSEHRLIKIEGFLQEDVYVEIYLQSVRFPEELGIKPETYIVINAIQKADYSAVEELKKKFGAALKKLGGYGQIYYCITGTKNGKLEKDEIENSIIGAFKAISAQPVEGIADSILLSIYGYSAIIKDSITVMGQRINLNIAARYNEHDDRTYFWVGSPIISVEY
;
A
#
# COMPACT_ATOMS: atom_id res chain seq x y z
N MET A 1 9.16 38.92 21.10
CA MET A 1 9.92 37.67 20.84
C MET A 1 9.06 36.52 21.34
N ILE A 2 8.67 35.62 20.42
CA ILE A 2 7.99 34.32 20.60
C ILE A 2 6.48 34.42 20.98
N ASN A 3 5.59 34.50 19.97
CA ASN A 3 4.77 33.41 19.36
C ASN A 3 3.92 32.62 20.37
N ASN A 4 2.60 32.85 20.48
CA ASN A 4 1.47 32.50 19.60
C ASN A 4 1.12 30.99 19.52
N PHE A 5 -0.19 30.75 19.58
CA PHE A 5 -0.99 29.58 19.18
C PHE A 5 -1.36 28.56 20.26
N ARG A 6 -2.44 28.88 20.99
CA ARG A 6 -3.39 27.89 21.52
C ARG A 6 -4.44 27.63 20.44
N VAL A 7 -4.40 26.46 19.81
CA VAL A 7 -5.45 25.98 18.91
C VAL A 7 -6.68 25.65 19.73
N ILE A 8 -7.82 26.22 19.30
CA ILE A 8 -9.14 26.10 19.88
C ILE A 8 -9.80 24.79 19.41
N LEU A 9 -10.43 24.13 20.37
CA LEU A 9 -11.34 22.97 20.27
C LEU A 9 -12.51 23.24 19.31
N ILE A 10 -12.90 22.29 18.47
CA ILE A 10 -14.31 22.18 18.02
C ILE A 10 -14.78 20.74 18.23
N LEU A 11 -15.76 20.62 19.12
CA LEU A 11 -16.52 19.43 19.50
C LEU A 11 -17.99 19.73 19.13
N ILE A 12 -18.68 18.71 18.58
CA ILE A 12 -20.15 18.55 18.48
C ILE A 12 -20.89 19.35 17.40
N ILE A 13 -21.37 18.63 16.37
CA ILE A 13 -22.78 18.73 15.92
C ILE A 13 -23.32 17.30 15.75
N SER A 14 -24.11 16.85 16.72
CA SER A 14 -25.10 15.78 16.53
C SER A 14 -26.44 16.41 16.12
N LEU A 15 -27.22 15.65 15.32
CA LEU A 15 -28.63 15.82 14.96
C LEU A 15 -28.95 16.68 13.73
N MET A 16 -29.07 16.01 12.58
CA MET A 16 -30.27 16.03 11.74
C MET A 16 -30.31 14.71 10.96
N SER A 17 -30.93 13.70 11.55
CA SER A 17 -31.33 12.49 10.83
C SER A 17 -32.58 12.82 10.01
N THR A 18 -32.40 13.32 8.80
CA THR A 18 -33.37 13.12 7.73
C THR A 18 -32.91 11.92 6.92
N GLN A 19 -33.58 10.79 7.13
CA GLN A 19 -33.46 9.64 6.25
C GLN A 19 -33.97 10.04 4.87
N VAL A 20 -33.07 10.53 4.02
CA VAL A 20 -33.29 10.44 2.58
C VAL A 20 -32.90 9.01 2.22
N MET A 21 -33.89 8.12 2.23
CA MET A 21 -33.83 6.85 1.55
C MET A 21 -33.80 7.16 0.04
N GLY A 22 -32.66 7.63 -0.43
CA GLY A 22 -32.33 7.59 -1.84
C GLY A 22 -32.05 6.12 -2.15
N ALA A 23 -32.87 5.53 -3.01
CA ALA A 23 -32.50 4.30 -3.70
C ALA A 23 -31.24 4.62 -4.53
N GLY A 24 -30.09 4.58 -3.86
CA GLY A 24 -28.80 4.63 -4.51
C GLY A 24 -28.76 3.39 -5.40
N VAL A 25 -28.76 3.61 -6.70
CA VAL A 25 -28.25 2.61 -7.62
C VAL A 25 -26.87 2.25 -7.07
N GLU A 26 -26.71 1.05 -6.51
CA GLU A 26 -25.39 0.50 -6.23
C GLU A 26 -24.69 0.45 -7.58
N VAL A 27 -23.92 1.48 -7.88
CA VAL A 27 -22.95 1.39 -8.96
C VAL A 27 -21.98 0.33 -8.46
N PRO A 28 -21.86 -0.83 -9.11
CA PRO A 28 -20.94 -1.84 -8.65
C PRO A 28 -19.53 -1.26 -8.77
N TYR A 29 -18.96 -0.85 -7.64
CA TYR A 29 -17.57 -0.41 -7.56
C TYR A 29 -16.70 -1.53 -8.11
N LYS A 30 -16.08 -1.32 -9.27
CA LYS A 30 -15.23 -2.34 -9.88
C LYS A 30 -13.92 -2.45 -9.09
N ASN A 31 -13.43 -1.34 -8.54
CA ASN A 31 -12.34 -1.26 -7.57
C ASN A 31 -12.39 0.08 -6.81
N PRO A 32 -12.78 0.11 -5.53
CA PRO A 32 -12.91 1.34 -4.76
C PRO A 32 -11.67 2.25 -4.78
N LEU A 33 -10.45 1.68 -4.76
CA LEU A 33 -9.25 2.52 -4.72
C LEU A 33 -9.02 3.23 -6.06
N ILE A 34 -9.37 2.58 -7.17
CA ILE A 34 -9.34 3.20 -8.51
C ILE A 34 -10.38 4.32 -8.58
N ASP A 35 -11.58 4.09 -8.06
CA ASP A 35 -12.66 5.08 -8.08
C ASP A 35 -12.29 6.32 -7.22
N ALA A 36 -11.68 6.11 -6.05
CA ALA A 36 -11.13 7.18 -5.21
C ALA A 36 -10.01 7.94 -5.93
N PHE A 37 -9.08 7.23 -6.58
CA PHE A 37 -7.99 7.86 -7.33
C PHE A 37 -8.50 8.68 -8.52
N GLN A 38 -9.42 8.16 -9.33
CA GLN A 38 -9.98 8.89 -10.46
C GLN A 38 -10.65 10.20 -10.03
N ALA A 39 -11.31 10.21 -8.86
CA ALA A 39 -11.92 11.40 -8.30
C ALA A 39 -10.92 12.50 -7.88
N THR A 40 -9.62 12.18 -7.73
CA THR A 40 -8.58 13.20 -7.55
C THR A 40 -8.36 14.03 -8.82
N GLY A 41 -8.68 13.49 -10.00
CA GLY A 41 -8.38 14.10 -11.30
C GLY A 41 -6.89 14.09 -11.66
N CYS A 42 -6.08 13.25 -11.00
CA CYS A 42 -4.66 13.09 -11.31
C CYS A 42 -4.42 12.18 -12.51
N SER A 43 -3.32 12.44 -13.23
CA SER A 43 -2.76 11.48 -14.18
C SER A 43 -2.00 10.40 -13.42
N VAL A 44 -2.22 9.13 -13.74
CA VAL A 44 -1.49 8.01 -13.12
C VAL A 44 -0.01 8.06 -13.51
N VAL A 45 0.87 7.89 -12.52
CA VAL A 45 2.32 7.75 -12.70
C VAL A 45 2.71 6.30 -12.55
N GLU A 46 2.23 5.67 -11.48
CA GLU A 46 2.50 4.27 -11.19
C GLU A 46 1.53 3.72 -10.16
N THR A 47 1.55 2.41 -10.05
CA THR A 47 0.79 1.62 -9.10
C THR A 47 1.75 0.67 -8.41
N SER A 48 1.68 0.58 -7.09
CA SER A 48 2.45 -0.39 -6.31
C SER A 48 1.55 -1.36 -5.54
N VAL A 49 1.88 -2.64 -5.56
CA VAL A 49 1.25 -3.67 -4.74
C VAL A 49 2.34 -4.34 -3.92
N ASN A 50 2.19 -4.36 -2.59
CA ASN A 50 3.22 -4.85 -1.68
C ASN A 50 2.61 -5.75 -0.63
N THR A 51 3.33 -6.77 -0.20
CA THR A 51 2.94 -7.59 0.94
C THR A 51 4.15 -8.22 1.61
N TRP A 52 4.01 -8.55 2.88
CA TRP A 52 5.01 -9.32 3.62
C TRP A 52 4.34 -10.25 4.64
N SER A 53 5.07 -11.27 5.07
CA SER A 53 4.64 -12.16 6.17
C SER A 53 5.84 -12.89 6.77
N CYS A 54 5.80 -13.16 8.08
CA CYS A 54 6.55 -14.29 8.63
C CYS A 54 5.90 -15.59 8.14
N ILE A 55 6.71 -16.55 7.66
CA ILE A 55 6.27 -17.83 7.08
C ILE A 55 6.77 -19.04 7.88
N GLY A 56 7.48 -18.80 8.99
CA GLY A 56 7.86 -19.86 9.90
C GLY A 56 9.00 -19.48 10.85
N ASN A 57 9.16 -20.30 11.90
CA ASN A 57 10.11 -20.06 12.98
C ASN A 57 11.37 -20.95 12.88
N ASN A 58 11.83 -21.19 11.65
CA ASN A 58 12.97 -22.04 11.36
C ASN A 58 14.02 -21.25 10.57
N TYR A 59 15.29 -21.55 10.81
CA TYR A 59 16.40 -21.03 10.02
C TYR A 59 16.62 -21.96 8.80
N LEU A 60 16.16 -21.54 7.63
CA LEU A 60 16.16 -22.37 6.43
C LEU A 60 17.54 -22.43 5.79
N SER A 61 17.89 -23.58 5.20
CA SER A 61 19.04 -23.68 4.30
C SER A 61 18.86 -22.73 3.11
N ILE A 62 19.96 -22.32 2.48
CA ILE A 62 19.87 -21.40 1.36
C ILE A 62 19.21 -22.08 0.14
N GLU A 63 19.34 -23.41 0.02
CA GLU A 63 18.68 -24.25 -0.98
C GLU A 63 17.16 -24.33 -0.74
N ASP A 64 16.73 -24.50 0.52
CA ASP A 64 15.31 -24.50 0.86
C ASP A 64 14.67 -23.12 0.66
N LEU A 65 15.42 -22.05 0.97
CA LEU A 65 15.00 -20.68 0.74
C LEU A 65 14.79 -20.42 -0.75
N GLU A 66 15.76 -20.85 -1.57
CA GLU A 66 15.71 -20.72 -3.03
C GLU A 66 14.52 -21.48 -3.63
N LYS A 67 14.29 -22.73 -3.19
CA LYS A 67 13.14 -23.52 -3.62
C LYS A 67 11.82 -22.82 -3.30
N LYS A 68 11.69 -22.24 -2.10
CA LYS A 68 10.49 -21.51 -1.70
C LYS A 68 10.30 -20.20 -2.48
N THR A 69 11.37 -19.49 -2.78
CA THR A 69 11.29 -18.27 -3.61
C THR A 69 10.85 -18.60 -5.03
N LEU A 70 11.35 -19.69 -5.61
CA LEU A 70 10.92 -20.19 -6.92
C LEU A 70 9.46 -20.64 -6.92
N GLU A 71 8.99 -21.29 -5.85
CA GLU A 71 7.58 -21.66 -5.69
C GLU A 71 6.66 -20.42 -5.65
N ALA A 72 7.05 -19.36 -4.94
CA ALA A 72 6.33 -18.08 -4.98
C ALA A 72 6.35 -17.45 -6.38
N ALA A 73 7.51 -17.44 -7.05
CA ALA A 73 7.67 -16.90 -8.39
C ALA A 73 6.75 -17.61 -9.40
N GLU A 74 6.68 -18.94 -9.35
CA GLU A 74 5.80 -19.74 -10.20
C GLU A 74 4.31 -19.36 -10.01
N ILE A 75 3.85 -19.22 -8.77
CA ILE A 75 2.47 -18.84 -8.45
C ILE A 75 2.12 -17.44 -8.97
N ILE A 76 3.09 -16.52 -8.90
CA ILE A 76 2.96 -15.16 -9.41
C ILE A 76 3.02 -15.13 -10.95
N GLY A 77 3.53 -16.19 -11.57
CA GLY A 77 3.79 -16.27 -13.01
C GLY A 77 5.09 -15.57 -13.42
N LEU A 78 5.98 -15.32 -12.47
CA LEU A 78 7.28 -14.71 -12.69
C LEU A 78 8.24 -15.79 -13.20
N SER A 79 8.30 -15.95 -14.52
CA SER A 79 9.14 -16.94 -15.20
C SER A 79 9.82 -16.31 -16.41
N GLY A 80 11.06 -16.70 -16.70
CA GLY A 80 11.71 -16.34 -17.96
C GLY A 80 13.23 -16.20 -17.86
N GLU A 81 13.87 -16.04 -19.03
CA GLU A 81 15.33 -15.96 -19.14
C GLU A 81 15.93 -14.67 -18.55
N LYS A 82 15.11 -13.63 -18.32
CA LYS A 82 15.53 -12.32 -17.79
C LYS A 82 15.38 -12.17 -16.28
N LEU A 83 15.07 -13.25 -15.56
CA LEU A 83 15.04 -13.21 -14.11
C LEU A 83 16.43 -12.95 -13.56
N LYS A 84 16.55 -11.95 -12.69
CA LYS A 84 17.78 -11.71 -11.95
C LYS A 84 17.65 -12.33 -10.57
N PHE A 85 18.71 -13.04 -10.20
CA PHE A 85 18.83 -13.72 -8.93
C PHE A 85 19.92 -13.04 -8.11
N LEU A 86 19.60 -12.77 -6.85
CA LEU A 86 20.58 -12.38 -5.85
C LEU A 86 20.48 -13.37 -4.69
N LYS A 87 21.63 -13.87 -4.26
CA LYS A 87 21.79 -14.83 -3.18
C LYS A 87 22.82 -14.30 -2.22
N GLU A 88 22.40 -14.11 -0.98
CA GLU A 88 23.25 -13.69 0.11
C GLU A 88 23.14 -14.70 1.24
N SER A 89 24.27 -15.05 1.82
CA SER A 89 24.30 -15.96 2.96
C SER A 89 25.52 -15.64 3.80
N ASP A 90 25.25 -15.39 5.06
CA ASP A 90 26.25 -15.39 6.12
C ASP A 90 25.80 -16.35 7.23
N SER A 91 26.46 -16.27 8.39
CA SER A 91 26.15 -17.12 9.51
C SER A 91 24.77 -16.86 10.09
N GLU A 92 24.29 -15.63 10.14
CA GLU A 92 23.07 -15.23 10.86
C GLU A 92 21.90 -14.90 9.93
N HIS A 93 22.20 -14.63 8.66
CA HIS A 93 21.26 -14.13 7.68
C HIS A 93 21.43 -14.84 6.34
N ARG A 94 20.29 -15.20 5.73
CA ARG A 94 20.20 -15.80 4.39
C ARG A 94 19.11 -15.11 3.62
N LEU A 95 19.37 -14.80 2.36
CA LEU A 95 18.43 -14.12 1.49
C LEU A 95 18.50 -14.65 0.06
N ILE A 96 17.33 -14.86 -0.52
CA ILE A 96 17.14 -15.05 -1.96
C ILE A 96 16.20 -13.97 -2.45
N LYS A 97 16.68 -13.18 -3.42
CA LYS A 97 15.87 -12.23 -4.18
C LYS A 97 15.75 -12.71 -5.62
N ILE A 98 14.52 -12.68 -6.14
CA ILE A 98 14.21 -12.81 -7.56
C ILE A 98 13.53 -11.52 -8.01
N GLU A 99 14.01 -10.91 -9.09
CA GLU A 99 13.36 -9.78 -9.73
C GLU A 99 13.19 -9.99 -11.23
N GLY A 100 12.12 -9.43 -11.78
CA GLY A 100 11.82 -9.52 -13.20
C GLY A 100 10.53 -8.83 -13.59
N PHE A 101 10.07 -9.12 -14.81
CA PHE A 101 8.89 -8.53 -15.41
C PHE A 101 7.85 -9.62 -15.72
N LEU A 102 6.60 -9.41 -15.32
CA LEU A 102 5.47 -10.27 -15.75
C LEU A 102 4.98 -9.89 -17.15
N GLN A 103 4.99 -8.59 -17.44
CA GLN A 103 4.69 -7.92 -18.71
C GLN A 103 5.68 -6.76 -18.87
N GLU A 104 5.72 -6.07 -20.01
CA GLU A 104 6.70 -4.99 -20.25
C GLU A 104 6.67 -3.87 -19.20
N ASP A 105 5.53 -3.66 -18.52
CA ASP A 105 5.26 -2.56 -17.60
C ASP A 105 5.10 -2.99 -16.13
N VAL A 106 5.03 -4.29 -15.83
CA VAL A 106 4.84 -4.82 -14.47
C VAL A 106 6.12 -5.47 -13.96
N TYR A 107 6.88 -4.70 -13.18
CA TYR A 107 8.07 -5.16 -12.49
C TYR A 107 7.70 -5.80 -11.15
N VAL A 108 8.30 -6.93 -10.82
CA VAL A 108 8.05 -7.69 -9.59
C VAL A 108 9.35 -8.07 -8.93
N GLU A 109 9.37 -7.97 -7.60
CA GLU A 109 10.45 -8.43 -6.74
C GLU A 109 9.89 -9.35 -5.66
N ILE A 110 10.58 -10.47 -5.43
CA ILE A 110 10.27 -11.44 -4.40
C ILE A 110 11.53 -11.63 -3.57
N TYR A 111 11.41 -11.47 -2.26
CA TYR A 111 12.47 -11.67 -1.30
C TYR A 111 12.02 -12.71 -0.28
N LEU A 112 12.81 -13.75 -0.08
CA LEU A 112 12.72 -14.56 1.13
C LEU A 112 13.99 -14.37 1.93
N GLN A 113 13.81 -14.17 3.23
CA GLN A 113 14.89 -13.90 4.18
C GLN A 113 14.73 -14.84 5.37
N SER A 114 15.80 -15.52 5.77
CA SER A 114 15.84 -16.32 7.00
C SER A 114 16.87 -15.72 7.94
N VAL A 115 16.45 -15.41 9.16
CA VAL A 115 17.26 -14.75 10.19
C VAL A 115 17.31 -15.65 11.42
N ARG A 116 18.51 -15.82 11.98
CA ARG A 116 18.69 -16.38 13.32
C ARG A 116 19.27 -15.32 14.24
N PHE A 117 18.85 -15.34 15.48
CA PHE A 117 19.29 -14.42 16.52
C PHE A 117 20.33 -15.08 17.43
N PRO A 118 21.19 -14.30 18.12
CA PRO A 118 22.08 -14.83 19.15
C PRO A 118 21.33 -15.68 20.18
N GLU A 119 21.91 -16.82 20.57
CA GLU A 119 21.26 -17.79 21.47
C GLU A 119 20.89 -17.16 22.82
N GLU A 120 21.67 -16.17 23.28
CA GLU A 120 21.48 -15.47 24.56
C GLU A 120 20.14 -14.71 24.63
N LEU A 121 19.55 -14.36 23.49
CA LEU A 121 18.27 -13.66 23.43
C LEU A 121 17.06 -14.60 23.56
N GLY A 122 17.26 -15.91 23.36
CA GLY A 122 16.17 -16.90 23.41
C GLY A 122 15.09 -16.71 22.34
N ILE A 123 15.39 -15.94 21.29
CA ILE A 123 14.48 -15.66 20.17
C ILE A 123 14.61 -16.78 19.14
N LYS A 124 13.49 -17.35 18.73
CA LYS A 124 13.48 -18.37 17.67
C LYS A 124 13.91 -17.74 16.34
N PRO A 125 14.59 -18.47 15.45
CA PRO A 125 14.82 -18.01 14.09
C PRO A 125 13.49 -17.73 13.39
N GLU A 126 13.51 -16.85 12.40
CA GLU A 126 12.32 -16.46 11.65
C GLU A 126 12.64 -16.41 10.16
N THR A 127 11.67 -16.81 9.34
CA THR A 127 11.73 -16.68 7.89
C THR A 127 10.61 -15.78 7.42
N TYR A 128 10.95 -14.80 6.59
CA TYR A 128 10.07 -13.79 6.05
C TYR A 128 9.98 -13.90 4.53
N ILE A 129 8.82 -13.55 3.99
CA ILE A 129 8.63 -13.26 2.57
C ILE A 129 8.21 -11.80 2.43
N VAL A 130 8.75 -11.12 1.42
CA VAL A 130 8.33 -9.81 0.94
C VAL A 130 8.10 -9.91 -0.57
N ILE A 131 7.00 -9.36 -1.05
CA ILE A 131 6.66 -9.34 -2.47
C ILE A 131 6.22 -7.92 -2.82
N ASN A 132 6.87 -7.33 -3.83
CA ASN A 132 6.58 -6.00 -4.34
C ASN A 132 6.31 -6.09 -5.84
N ALA A 133 5.35 -5.31 -6.32
CA ALA A 133 5.14 -5.07 -7.74
C ALA A 133 4.93 -3.59 -8.00
N ILE A 134 5.48 -3.10 -9.11
CA ILE A 134 5.25 -1.76 -9.63
C ILE A 134 4.77 -1.88 -11.07
N GLN A 135 3.63 -1.26 -11.36
CA GLN A 135 3.11 -1.05 -12.72
C GLN A 135 3.23 0.42 -13.09
N LYS A 136 3.86 0.73 -14.22
CA LYS A 136 4.01 2.12 -14.68
C LYS A 136 2.76 2.60 -15.42
N ALA A 137 2.31 3.81 -15.09
CA ALA A 137 1.25 4.55 -15.79
C ALA A 137 -0.08 3.80 -16.00
N ASP A 138 -0.35 2.76 -15.20
CA ASP A 138 -1.57 1.95 -15.26
C ASP A 138 -1.84 1.32 -13.88
N TYR A 139 -3.04 0.80 -13.68
CA TYR A 139 -3.51 0.05 -12.51
C TYR A 139 -4.26 -1.24 -12.89
N SER A 140 -4.23 -1.62 -14.17
CA SER A 140 -4.94 -2.78 -14.72
C SER A 140 -4.52 -4.12 -14.09
N ALA A 141 -3.26 -4.24 -13.64
CA ALA A 141 -2.71 -5.49 -13.09
C ALA A 141 -3.07 -5.73 -11.61
N VAL A 142 -3.59 -4.72 -10.91
CA VAL A 142 -3.73 -4.71 -9.44
C VAL A 142 -4.50 -5.88 -8.89
N GLU A 143 -5.69 -6.14 -9.42
CA GLU A 143 -6.58 -7.18 -8.88
C GLU A 143 -6.02 -8.58 -9.12
N GLU A 144 -5.28 -8.77 -10.21
CA GLU A 144 -4.58 -10.03 -10.47
C GLU A 144 -3.37 -10.19 -9.54
N LEU A 145 -2.56 -9.14 -9.37
CA LEU A 145 -1.42 -9.13 -8.46
C LEU A 145 -1.83 -9.42 -7.02
N LYS A 146 -2.89 -8.77 -6.51
CA LYS A 146 -3.44 -9.04 -5.16
C LYS A 146 -3.80 -10.52 -4.98
N LYS A 147 -4.47 -11.13 -5.97
CA LYS A 147 -4.82 -12.55 -5.92
C LYS A 147 -3.60 -13.46 -5.92
N LYS A 148 -2.63 -13.19 -6.80
CA LYS A 148 -1.39 -13.95 -6.93
C LYS A 148 -0.53 -13.86 -5.66
N PHE A 149 -0.40 -12.66 -5.10
CA PHE A 149 0.37 -12.42 -3.88
C PHE A 149 -0.27 -13.12 -2.68
N GLY A 150 -1.60 -13.00 -2.53
CA GLY A 150 -2.33 -13.73 -1.50
C GLY A 150 -2.20 -15.25 -1.63
N ALA A 151 -2.20 -15.78 -2.86
CA ALA A 151 -1.99 -17.20 -3.12
C ALA A 151 -0.57 -17.66 -2.77
N ALA A 152 0.46 -16.89 -3.15
CA ALA A 152 1.86 -17.18 -2.83
C ALA A 152 2.11 -17.18 -1.31
N LEU A 153 1.61 -16.16 -0.61
CA LEU A 153 1.68 -16.11 0.86
C LEU A 153 1.04 -17.33 1.50
N LYS A 154 -0.22 -17.62 1.12
CA LYS A 154 -0.97 -18.75 1.67
C LYS A 154 -0.26 -20.08 1.43
N LYS A 155 0.32 -20.27 0.24
CA LYS A 155 1.06 -21.49 -0.10
C LYS A 155 2.28 -21.69 0.78
N LEU A 156 3.00 -20.62 1.10
CA LEU A 156 4.19 -20.64 1.94
C LEU A 156 3.89 -20.68 3.44
N GLY A 157 2.62 -20.63 3.84
CA GLY A 157 2.19 -20.62 5.25
C GLY A 157 2.14 -19.23 5.89
N GLY A 158 2.22 -18.17 5.07
CA GLY A 158 2.11 -16.78 5.51
C GLY A 158 0.67 -16.29 5.55
N TYR A 159 0.45 -15.28 6.39
CA TYR A 159 -0.80 -14.53 6.50
C TYR A 159 -0.42 -13.05 6.59
N GLY A 160 -0.56 -12.34 5.47
CA GLY A 160 -0.13 -10.95 5.34
C GLY A 160 -1.25 -10.05 4.85
N GLN A 161 -1.16 -8.78 5.21
CA GLN A 161 -1.97 -7.73 4.63
C GLN A 161 -1.36 -7.33 3.28
N ILE A 162 -2.19 -7.24 2.25
CA ILE A 162 -1.79 -6.69 0.96
C ILE A 162 -2.02 -5.18 1.00
N TYR A 163 -0.98 -4.43 0.64
CA TYR A 163 -0.96 -2.99 0.48
C TYR A 163 -1.00 -2.66 -1.00
N TYR A 164 -1.79 -1.68 -1.39
CA TYR A 164 -1.90 -1.20 -2.76
C TYR A 164 -1.96 0.31 -2.73
N CYS A 165 -1.16 0.97 -3.56
CA CYS A 165 -1.14 2.42 -3.72
C CYS A 165 -1.13 2.81 -5.20
N ILE A 166 -1.97 3.77 -5.57
CA ILE A 166 -1.89 4.47 -6.86
C ILE A 166 -1.23 5.82 -6.63
N THR A 167 -0.15 6.08 -7.36
CA THR A 167 0.54 7.36 -7.39
C THR A 167 0.15 8.11 -8.66
N GLY A 168 -0.27 9.35 -8.51
CA GLY A 168 -0.58 10.22 -9.64
C GLY A 168 -0.10 11.65 -9.41
N THR A 169 -0.15 12.46 -10.47
CA THR A 169 0.34 13.84 -10.42
C THR A 169 -0.63 14.82 -11.08
N LYS A 170 -0.55 16.07 -10.63
CA LYS A 170 -0.99 17.26 -11.35
C LYS A 170 0.23 18.17 -11.59
N ASN A 171 0.22 18.91 -12.69
CA ASN A 171 1.30 19.83 -13.02
C ASN A 171 1.30 21.04 -12.08
N GLY A 172 2.49 21.49 -11.69
CA GLY A 172 2.69 22.66 -10.86
C GLY A 172 2.40 22.43 -9.38
N LYS A 173 2.68 23.47 -8.61
CA LYS A 173 2.27 23.60 -7.21
C LYS A 173 0.78 23.96 -7.15
N LEU A 174 0.00 23.13 -6.46
CA LEU A 174 -1.42 23.42 -6.21
C LEU A 174 -1.60 24.27 -4.96
N GLU A 175 -2.65 25.08 -4.95
CA GLU A 175 -3.09 25.76 -3.74
C GLU A 175 -3.66 24.75 -2.74
N LYS A 176 -3.57 25.08 -1.45
CA LYS A 176 -4.01 24.20 -0.36
C LYS A 176 -5.46 23.73 -0.55
N ASP A 177 -6.36 24.64 -0.90
CA ASP A 177 -7.77 24.34 -1.11
C ASP A 177 -7.99 23.38 -2.30
N GLU A 178 -7.17 23.43 -3.34
CA GLU A 178 -7.25 22.50 -4.48
C GLU A 178 -6.85 21.08 -4.09
N ILE A 179 -5.82 20.95 -3.24
CA ILE A 179 -5.39 19.68 -2.67
C ILE A 179 -6.49 19.11 -1.77
N GLU A 180 -7.00 19.90 -0.83
CA GLU A 180 -8.06 19.50 0.09
C GLU A 180 -9.32 19.06 -0.67
N ASN A 181 -9.74 19.83 -1.68
CA ASN A 181 -10.89 19.47 -2.50
C ASN A 181 -10.68 18.16 -3.28
N SER A 182 -9.47 17.92 -3.80
CA SER A 182 -9.12 16.66 -4.50
C SER A 182 -9.21 15.47 -3.55
N ILE A 183 -8.67 15.59 -2.33
CA ILE A 183 -8.71 14.52 -1.33
C ILE A 183 -10.16 14.29 -0.86
N ILE A 184 -10.90 15.34 -0.51
CA ILE A 184 -12.32 15.22 -0.10
C ILE A 184 -13.16 14.57 -1.20
N GLY A 185 -12.92 14.92 -2.48
CA GLY A 185 -13.55 14.28 -3.62
C GLY A 185 -13.29 12.77 -3.67
N ALA A 186 -12.03 12.36 -3.47
CA ALA A 186 -11.64 10.96 -3.42
C ALA A 186 -12.32 10.19 -2.27
N PHE A 187 -12.37 10.76 -1.06
CA PHE A 187 -13.09 10.16 0.07
C PHE A 187 -14.58 9.97 -0.25
N LYS A 188 -15.23 11.02 -0.80
CA LYS A 188 -16.66 10.99 -1.15
C LYS A 188 -16.99 9.95 -2.22
N ALA A 189 -16.11 9.78 -3.22
CA ALA A 189 -16.33 8.84 -4.32
C ALA A 189 -16.60 7.41 -3.83
N ILE A 190 -15.99 7.02 -2.72
CA ILE A 190 -16.13 5.69 -2.12
C ILE A 190 -16.83 5.70 -0.77
N SER A 191 -17.59 6.75 -0.45
CA SER A 191 -18.31 6.89 0.82
C SER A 191 -17.40 6.68 2.05
N ALA A 192 -16.12 7.06 1.94
CA ALA A 192 -15.15 6.94 3.02
C ALA A 192 -15.33 8.10 4.01
N GLN A 193 -15.23 7.79 5.29
CA GLN A 193 -15.17 8.78 6.36
C GLN A 193 -13.70 9.06 6.70
N PRO A 194 -13.25 10.33 6.67
CA PRO A 194 -11.94 10.68 7.18
C PRO A 194 -11.92 10.47 8.70
N VAL A 195 -10.76 10.06 9.22
CA VAL A 195 -10.60 9.67 10.62
C VAL A 195 -9.56 10.56 11.30
N GLU A 196 -8.31 10.49 10.82
CA GLU A 196 -7.18 11.25 11.35
C GLU A 196 -6.21 11.55 10.21
N GLY A 197 -5.30 12.51 10.36
CA GLY A 197 -4.34 12.86 9.33
C GLY A 197 -3.23 13.79 9.80
N ILE A 198 -2.22 13.93 8.94
CA ILE A 198 -1.13 14.89 9.06
C ILE A 198 -1.42 16.02 8.07
N ALA A 199 -1.41 17.26 8.55
CA ALA A 199 -1.49 18.45 7.72
C ALA A 199 -0.40 19.42 8.16
N ASP A 200 0.66 19.53 7.36
CA ASP A 200 1.72 20.51 7.54
C ASP A 200 1.88 21.39 6.28
N SER A 201 2.96 22.18 6.21
CA SER A 201 3.17 23.12 5.10
C SER A 201 3.50 22.47 3.76
N ILE A 202 3.93 21.20 3.75
CA ILE A 202 4.43 20.49 2.58
C ILE A 202 3.62 19.22 2.27
N LEU A 203 2.98 18.63 3.28
CA LEU A 203 2.29 17.35 3.21
C LEU A 203 0.88 17.45 3.79
N LEU A 204 -0.08 16.94 3.03
CA LEU A 204 -1.40 16.59 3.54
C LEU A 204 -1.59 15.09 3.38
N SER A 205 -1.82 14.36 4.47
CA SER A 205 -2.07 12.90 4.48
C SER A 205 -3.25 12.61 5.40
N ILE A 206 -4.30 12.00 4.87
CA ILE A 206 -5.55 11.75 5.57
C ILE A 206 -5.86 10.26 5.53
N TYR A 207 -6.00 9.66 6.70
CA TYR A 207 -6.51 8.31 6.87
C TYR A 207 -8.03 8.32 6.93
N GLY A 208 -8.64 7.22 6.51
CA GLY A 208 -10.02 6.96 6.86
C GLY A 208 -10.50 5.57 6.54
N TYR A 209 -11.82 5.45 6.56
CA TYR A 209 -12.51 4.18 6.50
C TYR A 209 -13.67 4.22 5.51
N SER A 210 -13.74 3.23 4.62
CA SER A 210 -14.93 2.94 3.85
C SER A 210 -15.39 1.50 4.06
N ALA A 211 -16.70 1.32 4.23
CA ALA A 211 -17.32 0.01 4.37
C ALA A 211 -17.22 -0.85 3.09
N ILE A 212 -16.98 -0.24 1.92
CA ILE A 212 -16.90 -0.97 0.64
C ILE A 212 -15.51 -1.58 0.40
N ILE A 213 -14.48 -1.13 1.13
CA ILE A 213 -13.14 -1.73 1.11
C ILE A 213 -13.12 -2.86 2.14
N LYS A 214 -12.94 -4.10 1.67
CA LYS A 214 -13.06 -5.32 2.50
C LYS A 214 -12.00 -5.39 3.61
N ASP A 215 -10.75 -5.16 3.24
CA ASP A 215 -9.61 -5.27 4.15
C ASP A 215 -9.45 -3.98 4.95
N SER A 216 -8.96 -4.08 6.19
CA SER A 216 -8.76 -2.94 7.07
C SER A 216 -7.79 -3.30 8.18
N ILE A 217 -7.04 -2.32 8.66
CA ILE A 217 -6.19 -2.46 9.83
C ILE A 217 -6.76 -1.62 10.99
N THR A 218 -6.33 -1.92 12.20
CA THR A 218 -6.64 -1.09 13.37
C THR A 218 -5.38 -0.38 13.82
N VAL A 219 -5.41 0.95 13.84
CA VAL A 219 -4.33 1.81 14.32
C VAL A 219 -4.88 2.65 15.47
N MET A 220 -4.23 2.59 16.63
CA MET A 220 -4.66 3.32 17.84
C MET A 220 -6.15 3.15 18.21
N GLY A 221 -6.70 1.94 17.98
CA GLY A 221 -8.10 1.62 18.26
C GLY A 221 -9.10 2.08 17.18
N GLN A 222 -8.63 2.73 16.11
CA GLN A 222 -9.45 3.14 14.98
C GLN A 222 -9.24 2.21 13.78
N ARG A 223 -10.34 1.83 13.15
CA ARG A 223 -10.32 0.99 11.95
C ARG A 223 -10.11 1.88 10.74
N ILE A 224 -9.06 1.62 9.97
CA ILE A 224 -8.71 2.36 8.76
C ILE A 224 -8.47 1.40 7.59
N ASN A 225 -8.79 1.84 6.38
CA ASN A 225 -8.53 1.08 5.15
C ASN A 225 -8.27 1.98 3.93
N LEU A 226 -8.02 3.25 4.16
CA LEU A 226 -7.66 4.22 3.15
C LEU A 226 -6.70 5.23 3.75
N ASN A 227 -5.66 5.58 3.00
CA ASN A 227 -4.81 6.73 3.26
C ASN A 227 -4.64 7.48 1.94
N ILE A 228 -4.94 8.79 1.93
CA ILE A 228 -4.72 9.66 0.79
C ILE A 228 -3.73 10.75 1.20
N ALA A 229 -2.63 10.85 0.47
CA ALA A 229 -1.63 11.89 0.69
C ALA A 229 -1.39 12.73 -0.55
N ALA A 230 -0.91 13.96 -0.35
CA ALA A 230 -0.48 14.84 -1.41
C ALA A 230 0.71 15.70 -0.97
N ARG A 231 1.67 15.87 -1.88
CA ARG A 231 2.89 16.65 -1.66
C ARG A 231 3.35 17.28 -2.97
N TYR A 232 3.77 18.55 -2.90
CA TYR A 232 4.44 19.20 -4.02
C TYR A 232 5.92 18.83 -4.08
N ASN A 233 6.41 18.53 -5.28
CA ASN A 233 7.80 18.30 -5.57
C ASN A 233 8.36 19.47 -6.40
N GLU A 234 9.30 20.21 -5.81
CA GLU A 234 9.96 21.36 -6.45
C GLU A 234 10.89 20.95 -7.61
N HIS A 235 11.39 19.72 -7.61
CA HIS A 235 12.38 19.28 -8.59
C HIS A 235 11.80 19.11 -10.00
N ASP A 236 10.60 18.55 -10.10
CA ASP A 236 9.92 18.28 -11.37
C ASP A 236 8.65 19.11 -11.58
N ASP A 237 8.39 20.06 -10.68
CA ASP A 237 7.25 20.97 -10.66
C ASP A 237 5.91 20.23 -10.78
N ARG A 238 5.69 19.26 -9.88
CA ARG A 238 4.46 18.46 -9.83
C ARG A 238 3.94 18.32 -8.42
N THR A 239 2.62 18.34 -8.29
CA THR A 239 1.94 17.93 -7.06
C THR A 239 1.54 16.47 -7.19
N TYR A 240 2.14 15.64 -6.34
CA TYR A 240 1.88 14.21 -6.26
C TYR A 240 0.69 13.93 -5.35
N PHE A 241 -0.05 12.89 -5.69
CA PHE A 241 -1.12 12.31 -4.89
C PHE A 241 -0.89 10.80 -4.78
N TRP A 242 -1.05 10.27 -3.58
CA TRP A 242 -1.01 8.84 -3.28
C TRP A 242 -2.34 8.42 -2.71
N VAL A 243 -2.96 7.39 -3.29
CA VAL A 243 -4.20 6.79 -2.81
C VAL A 243 -3.90 5.34 -2.45
N GLY A 244 -3.73 5.08 -1.15
CA GLY A 244 -3.28 3.81 -0.61
C GLY A 244 -4.35 3.08 0.21
N SER A 245 -4.32 1.75 0.19
CA SER A 245 -5.15 0.88 1.02
C SER A 245 -4.32 -0.31 1.54
N PRO A 246 -4.41 -0.66 2.83
CA PRO A 246 -5.13 0.09 3.88
C PRO A 246 -4.40 1.39 4.28
N ILE A 247 -3.11 1.50 3.96
CA ILE A 247 -2.26 2.69 4.12
C ILE A 247 -1.33 2.80 2.91
N ILE A 248 -0.68 3.96 2.74
CA ILE A 248 0.39 4.13 1.75
C ILE A 248 1.64 3.40 2.26
N SER A 249 2.15 2.46 1.46
CA SER A 249 3.30 1.61 1.81
C SER A 249 4.55 1.91 0.99
N VAL A 250 4.57 3.06 0.30
CA VAL A 250 5.70 3.56 -0.48
C VAL A 250 6.22 4.84 0.15
N GLU A 251 7.43 5.24 -0.17
CA GLU A 251 7.97 6.53 0.26
C GLU A 251 7.27 7.67 -0.51
N TYR A 252 6.95 8.75 0.20
CA TYR A 252 6.25 9.92 -0.35
C TYR A 252 6.52 11.20 0.40
#